data_AF-A0A443RR94-F1
#
_entry.id   AF-A0A443RR94-F1
#
_cell.length_a   1.000
_cell.length_b   1.000
_cell.length_c   1.000
_cell.angle_alpha   90.00
_cell.angle_beta   90.00
_cell.angle_gamma   90.00
#
_symmetry.space_group_name_H-M   'P 1'
#
loop_
_entity.id
_entity.type
_entity.pdbx_description
1 polymer ?
#
loop_
_entity_poly.entity_id
_entity_poly.type
_entity_poly.pdbx_seq_one_letter_code
_entity_poly.pdbx_strand_id
1 'polypeptide(L)'
;MVIVDIGLRKLNVEHETSLSSVMIAKMEESVQELPSDISLSEARRRVDKYLREVIPDTFIRGFFLLNLSKGTKGNFQWRYNLKAISDSLKKDLLNDIKFTQPFYGKVLLVHGGKSHYVIQDDYPTIQKWFPNIKIKCIAEGNHYLHILNQNEFLEIVTSFINSDE
;
A
#
# COMPACT_ATOMS: atom_id res chain seq x y z
N MET A 1 16.88 -8.50 -5.03
CA MET A 1 15.60 -7.76 -4.95
C MET A 1 14.75 -8.34 -3.84
N VAL A 2 14.08 -7.51 -3.03
CA VAL A 2 13.11 -7.97 -2.02
C VAL A 2 11.73 -7.47 -2.43
N ILE A 3 10.78 -8.38 -2.57
CA ILE A 3 9.36 -8.13 -2.83
C ILE A 3 8.63 -8.37 -1.51
N VAL A 4 7.79 -7.42 -1.10
CA VAL A 4 7.06 -7.48 0.18
C VAL A 4 5.57 -7.49 -0.12
N ASP A 5 4.94 -8.64 0.03
CA ASP A 5 3.49 -8.86 -0.02
C ASP A 5 2.79 -8.21 -1.23
N ILE A 6 3.42 -8.28 -2.40
CA ILE A 6 2.82 -7.85 -3.68
C ILE A 6 2.98 -9.00 -4.67
N GLY A 7 1.84 -9.54 -5.13
CA GLY A 7 1.80 -10.64 -6.09
C GLY A 7 1.61 -10.18 -7.54
N LEU A 8 1.51 -11.16 -8.43
CA LEU A 8 1.22 -10.98 -9.85
C LEU A 8 -0.27 -11.18 -10.18
N ARG A 9 -1.09 -11.25 -9.13
CA ARG A 9 -2.52 -11.52 -9.23
C ARG A 9 -3.22 -10.34 -9.89
N LYS A 10 -4.20 -10.64 -10.75
CA LYS A 10 -5.13 -9.64 -11.26
C LYS A 10 -6.03 -9.18 -10.13
N LEU A 11 -5.95 -7.90 -9.81
CA LEU A 11 -6.96 -7.26 -8.97
C LEU A 11 -8.24 -7.07 -9.80
N ASN A 12 -9.39 -7.03 -9.13
CA ASN A 12 -10.63 -6.64 -9.80
C ASN A 12 -10.57 -5.12 -10.06
N VAL A 13 -9.99 -4.76 -11.21
CA VAL A 13 -9.65 -3.38 -11.57
C VAL A 13 -10.85 -2.44 -11.45
N GLU A 14 -12.03 -2.84 -11.92
CA GLU A 14 -13.22 -1.98 -11.85
C GLU A 14 -13.66 -1.70 -10.41
N HIS A 15 -13.70 -2.75 -9.58
CA HIS A 15 -14.09 -2.63 -8.18
C HIS A 15 -13.08 -1.80 -7.37
N GLU A 16 -11.79 -2.11 -7.53
CA GLU A 16 -10.70 -1.42 -6.82
C GLU A 16 -10.56 0.04 -7.24
N THR A 17 -10.66 0.32 -8.55
CA THR A 17 -10.64 1.70 -9.07
C THR A 17 -11.85 2.48 -8.58
N SER A 18 -13.03 1.87 -8.52
CA SER A 18 -14.25 2.52 -8.01
C SER A 18 -14.10 2.91 -6.53
N LEU A 19 -13.72 1.96 -5.67
CA LEU A 19 -13.51 2.20 -4.24
C LEU A 19 -12.41 3.26 -4.00
N SER A 20 -11.26 3.10 -4.66
CA SER A 20 -10.13 4.03 -4.54
C SER A 20 -10.50 5.44 -5.01
N SER A 21 -11.29 5.57 -6.07
CA SER A 21 -11.76 6.87 -6.57
C SER A 21 -12.65 7.58 -5.55
N VAL A 22 -13.56 6.84 -4.90
CA VAL A 22 -14.42 7.38 -3.83
C VAL A 22 -13.59 7.82 -2.63
N MET A 23 -12.61 7.00 -2.21
CA MET A 23 -11.71 7.35 -1.11
C MET A 23 -10.91 8.63 -1.42
N ILE A 24 -10.33 8.74 -2.61
CA ILE A 24 -9.55 9.92 -3.01
C ILE A 24 -10.42 11.18 -3.04
N ALA A 25 -11.62 11.10 -3.62
CA ALA A 25 -12.55 12.24 -3.63
C ALA A 25 -12.90 12.68 -2.20
N LYS A 26 -13.18 11.74 -1.29
CA LYS A 26 -13.42 12.05 0.12
C LYS A 26 -12.20 12.64 0.84
N MET A 27 -11.00 12.20 0.49
CA MET A 27 -9.78 12.82 1.01
C MET A 27 -9.67 14.27 0.54
N GLU A 28 -9.89 14.56 -0.75
CA GLU A 28 -9.87 15.93 -1.28
C GLU A 28 -10.94 16.82 -0.60
N GLU A 29 -12.17 16.33 -0.46
CA GLU A 29 -13.27 17.03 0.23
C GLU A 29 -12.95 17.31 1.70
N SER A 30 -12.28 16.38 2.39
CA SER A 30 -12.05 16.46 3.84
C SER A 30 -11.24 17.68 4.31
N VAL A 31 -10.52 18.34 3.40
CA VAL A 31 -9.64 19.48 3.72
C VAL A 31 -10.16 20.84 3.23
N GLN A 32 -11.20 20.86 2.38
CA GLN A 32 -11.70 22.10 1.76
C GLN A 32 -12.35 23.06 2.77
N GLU A 33 -13.06 22.51 3.75
CA GLU A 33 -13.87 23.25 4.73
C GLU A 33 -13.21 23.31 6.12
N LEU A 34 -11.91 23.02 6.22
CA LEU A 34 -11.20 23.10 7.49
C LEU A 34 -10.88 24.57 7.83
N PRO A 35 -11.27 25.06 9.04
CA PRO A 35 -10.89 26.40 9.48
C PRO A 35 -9.37 26.57 9.50
N SER A 36 -8.84 27.72 9.08
CA SER A 36 -7.38 27.93 8.98
C SER A 36 -6.69 28.17 10.33
N ASP A 37 -7.46 28.48 11.38
CA ASP A 37 -7.00 28.84 12.72
C ASP A 37 -6.81 27.63 13.66
N ILE A 38 -7.33 26.44 13.30
CA ILE A 38 -7.18 25.24 14.13
C ILE A 38 -5.79 24.62 14.03
N SER A 39 -5.40 23.83 15.04
CA SER A 39 -4.14 23.08 15.04
C SER A 39 -4.17 21.91 14.04
N LEU A 40 -2.99 21.43 13.64
CA LEU A 40 -2.90 20.22 12.82
C LEU A 40 -3.46 18.97 13.52
N SER A 41 -3.36 18.91 14.85
CA SER A 41 -3.96 17.83 15.64
C SER A 41 -5.49 17.84 15.55
N GLU A 42 -6.10 19.03 15.69
CA GLU A 42 -7.55 19.19 15.57
C GLU A 42 -8.03 18.90 14.14
N ALA A 43 -7.31 19.35 13.12
CA ALA A 43 -7.59 19.02 11.73
C ALA A 43 -7.57 17.51 11.49
N ARG A 44 -6.54 16.79 11.97
CA ARG A 44 -6.47 15.33 11.87
C ARG A 44 -7.65 14.63 12.52
N ARG A 45 -8.10 15.10 13.70
CA ARG A 45 -9.29 14.55 14.38
C ARG A 45 -10.57 14.73 13.57
N ARG A 46 -10.75 15.90 12.93
CA ARG A 46 -11.91 16.16 12.07
C ARG A 46 -11.89 15.32 10.80
N VAL A 47 -10.74 15.24 10.14
CA VAL A 47 -10.55 14.43 8.93
C VAL A 47 -10.71 12.94 9.23
N ASP A 48 -10.21 12.44 10.36
CA ASP A 48 -10.43 11.05 10.80
C ASP A 48 -11.93 10.71 10.87
N LYS A 49 -12.71 11.58 11.53
CA LYS A 49 -14.16 11.41 11.66
C LYS A 49 -14.84 11.42 10.29
N TYR A 50 -14.42 12.32 9.41
CA TYR A 50 -14.97 12.47 8.06
C TYR A 50 -14.69 11.24 7.18
N LEU A 51 -13.49 10.68 7.24
CA LEU A 51 -13.07 9.56 6.41
C LEU A 51 -13.54 8.19 6.91
N ARG A 52 -14.12 8.10 8.11
CA ARG A 52 -14.50 6.82 8.74
C ARG A 52 -15.45 5.96 7.90
N GLU A 53 -16.40 6.59 7.20
CA GLU A 53 -17.40 5.85 6.43
C GLU A 53 -16.80 5.15 5.21
N VAL A 54 -15.81 5.77 4.57
CA VAL A 54 -15.17 5.24 3.35
C VAL A 54 -13.87 4.48 3.62
N ILE A 55 -13.21 4.76 4.75
CA ILE A 55 -12.01 4.06 5.20
C ILE A 55 -12.26 3.60 6.64
N PRO A 56 -12.97 2.48 6.83
CA PRO A 56 -13.36 2.00 8.16
C PRO A 56 -12.15 1.58 9.01
N ASP A 57 -11.10 1.08 8.37
CA ASP A 57 -9.87 0.65 9.04
C ASP A 57 -9.14 1.84 9.67
N THR A 58 -9.08 1.84 11.01
CA THR A 58 -8.40 2.87 11.82
C THR A 58 -6.89 2.93 11.59
N PHE A 59 -6.24 1.80 11.33
CA PHE A 59 -4.82 1.75 11.04
C PHE A 59 -4.51 2.44 9.71
N ILE A 60 -5.31 2.16 8.67
CA ILE A 60 -5.18 2.80 7.35
C ILE A 60 -5.46 4.31 7.41
N ARG A 61 -6.56 4.72 8.04
CA ARG A 61 -6.84 6.17 8.21
C ARG A 61 -5.73 6.86 8.96
N GLY A 62 -5.26 6.27 10.05
CA GLY A 62 -4.16 6.79 10.85
C GLY A 62 -2.91 7.00 10.00
N PHE A 63 -2.54 6.01 9.19
CA PHE A 63 -1.43 6.07 8.26
C PHE A 63 -1.58 7.21 7.23
N PHE A 64 -2.75 7.35 6.60
CA PHE A 64 -3.00 8.46 5.68
C PHE A 64 -2.87 9.81 6.38
N LEU A 65 -3.46 9.98 7.56
CA LEU A 65 -3.45 11.24 8.33
C LEU A 65 -2.04 11.74 8.70
N LEU A 66 -1.02 10.87 8.70
CA LEU A 66 0.39 11.28 8.83
C LEU A 66 0.84 12.21 7.68
N ASN A 67 0.17 12.11 6.53
CA ASN A 67 0.42 12.91 5.34
C ASN A 67 -0.48 14.15 5.21
N LEU A 68 -1.33 14.42 6.20
CA LEU A 68 -2.01 15.72 6.32
C LEU A 68 -1.01 16.78 6.81
N SER A 69 -0.95 17.90 6.12
CA SER A 69 -0.08 19.03 6.46
C SER A 69 -0.85 20.34 6.53
N LYS A 70 -0.31 21.30 7.28
CA LYS A 70 -0.77 22.69 7.35
C LYS A 70 0.21 23.56 6.56
N GLY A 71 -0.28 24.23 5.53
CA GLY A 71 0.47 25.17 4.71
C GLY A 71 0.74 26.49 5.43
N THR A 72 1.60 27.32 4.83
CA THR A 72 2.04 28.60 5.41
C THR A 72 0.92 29.63 5.53
N LYS A 73 -0.13 29.54 4.69
CA LYS A 73 -1.33 30.38 4.75
C LYS A 73 -2.40 29.83 5.70
N GLY A 74 -2.09 28.79 6.46
CA GLY A 74 -3.01 28.13 7.38
C GLY A 74 -3.96 27.11 6.73
N ASN A 75 -3.92 26.96 5.40
CA ASN A 75 -4.71 25.97 4.67
C ASN A 75 -4.19 24.55 4.95
N PHE A 76 -5.09 23.56 4.94
CA PHE A 76 -4.73 22.15 5.08
C PHE A 76 -4.66 21.49 3.71
N GLN A 77 -3.72 20.56 3.56
CA GLN A 77 -3.55 19.81 2.31
C GLN A 77 -2.98 18.42 2.59
N TRP A 78 -3.25 17.50 1.68
CA TRP A 78 -2.55 16.22 1.64
C TRP A 78 -1.18 16.41 0.97
N ARG A 79 -0.16 15.75 1.52
CA ARG A 79 1.15 15.65 0.85
C ARG A 79 1.10 14.75 -0.38
N TYR A 80 0.11 13.86 -0.46
CA TYR A 80 -0.13 13.03 -1.62
C TYR A 80 -0.56 13.86 -2.83
N ASN A 81 -0.06 13.51 -4.01
CA ASN A 81 -0.60 14.04 -5.26
C ASN A 81 -1.87 13.27 -5.64
N LEU A 82 -2.97 13.56 -4.92
CA LEU A 82 -4.24 12.87 -5.06
C LEU A 82 -4.79 12.89 -6.50
N LYS A 83 -4.61 14.03 -7.20
CA LYS A 83 -4.97 14.15 -8.61
C LYS A 83 -4.19 13.16 -9.48
N ALA A 84 -2.86 13.09 -9.35
CA ALA A 84 -2.06 12.18 -10.16
C ALA A 84 -2.37 10.71 -9.85
N ILE A 85 -2.66 10.38 -8.60
CA ILE A 85 -3.06 9.02 -8.19
C ILE A 85 -4.41 8.67 -8.82
N SER A 86 -5.41 9.56 -8.71
CA SER A 86 -6.75 9.39 -9.31
C SER A 86 -6.67 9.22 -10.83
N ASP A 87 -5.89 10.06 -11.51
CA ASP A 87 -5.69 9.99 -12.96
C ASP A 87 -4.99 8.69 -13.39
N SER A 88 -4.06 8.18 -12.58
CA SER A 88 -3.34 6.93 -12.87
C SER A 88 -4.23 5.70 -12.67
N LEU A 89 -5.05 5.68 -11.62
CA LEU A 89 -6.03 4.62 -11.37
C LEU A 89 -7.06 4.49 -12.50
N LYS A 90 -7.49 5.62 -13.08
CA LYS A 90 -8.44 5.64 -14.21
C LYS A 90 -7.85 5.15 -15.52
N LYS A 91 -6.52 5.13 -15.66
CA LYS A 91 -5.84 4.75 -16.91
C LYS A 91 -5.49 3.28 -16.91
N ASP A 92 -4.42 2.94 -16.20
CA ASP A 92 -3.75 1.66 -16.36
C ASP A 92 -2.93 1.21 -15.15
N LEU A 93 -2.95 1.95 -14.03
CA LEU A 93 -2.12 1.60 -12.86
C LEU A 93 -2.39 0.19 -12.33
N LEU A 94 -3.64 -0.28 -12.43
CA LEU A 94 -4.06 -1.60 -11.99
C LEU A 94 -4.12 -2.64 -13.12
N ASN A 95 -3.71 -2.28 -14.34
CA ASN A 95 -3.69 -3.22 -15.45
C ASN A 95 -2.60 -4.28 -15.27
N ASP A 96 -2.77 -5.39 -16.00
CA ASP A 96 -1.82 -6.50 -15.97
C ASP A 96 -0.39 -6.07 -16.28
N ILE A 97 0.54 -6.53 -15.45
CA ILE A 97 1.96 -6.38 -15.71
C ILE A 97 2.34 -7.29 -16.88
N LYS A 98 2.78 -6.68 -17.98
CA LYS A 98 3.31 -7.41 -19.14
C LYS A 98 4.80 -7.68 -18.93
N PHE A 99 5.12 -8.93 -18.60
CA PHE A 99 6.49 -9.39 -18.56
C PHE A 99 6.97 -9.78 -19.97
N THR A 100 8.13 -9.27 -20.36
CA THR A 100 8.78 -9.61 -21.64
C THR A 100 9.79 -10.75 -21.49
N GLN A 101 10.41 -10.88 -20.32
CA GLN A 101 11.37 -11.93 -20.01
C GLN A 101 11.46 -12.19 -18.49
N PRO A 102 11.82 -13.41 -18.04
CA PRO A 102 12.07 -13.69 -16.63
C PRO A 102 13.25 -12.89 -16.07
N PHE A 103 13.20 -12.58 -14.78
CA PHE A 103 14.31 -11.99 -14.04
C PHE A 103 15.08 -13.08 -13.29
N TYR A 104 16.32 -13.31 -13.70
CA TYR A 104 17.19 -14.36 -13.14
C TYR A 104 18.04 -13.91 -11.96
N GLY A 105 17.93 -12.65 -11.51
CA GLY A 105 18.63 -12.21 -10.31
C GLY A 105 18.08 -12.83 -9.04
N LYS A 106 18.81 -12.69 -7.94
CA LYS A 106 18.38 -13.15 -6.61
C LYS A 106 17.14 -12.37 -6.14
N VAL A 107 16.05 -13.07 -5.84
CA VAL A 107 14.79 -12.48 -5.36
C VAL A 107 14.35 -13.13 -4.06
N LEU A 108 13.90 -12.33 -3.11
CA LEU A 108 13.14 -12.77 -1.94
C LEU A 108 11.73 -12.22 -2.07
N LEU A 109 10.72 -13.07 -1.94
CA LEU A 109 9.35 -12.66 -1.66
C LEU A 109 9.03 -12.99 -0.21
N VAL A 110 8.68 -11.97 0.57
CA VAL A 110 8.09 -12.14 1.91
C VAL A 110 6.64 -11.72 1.85
N HIS A 111 5.71 -12.59 2.20
CA HIS A 111 4.28 -12.27 2.20
C HIS A 111 3.60 -12.74 3.49
N GLY A 112 2.45 -12.14 3.77
CA GLY A 112 1.63 -12.47 4.94
C GLY A 112 0.69 -13.63 4.66
N GLY A 113 0.58 -14.58 5.59
CA GLY A 113 -0.35 -15.70 5.46
C GLY A 113 -1.83 -15.30 5.55
N LYS A 114 -2.11 -14.13 6.14
CA LYS A 114 -3.44 -13.50 6.19
C LYS A 114 -3.64 -12.42 5.12
N SER A 115 -2.67 -12.24 4.22
CA SER A 115 -2.80 -11.31 3.10
C SER A 115 -3.53 -11.92 1.91
N HIS A 116 -4.19 -11.07 1.13
CA HIS A 116 -4.82 -11.44 -0.13
C HIS A 116 -3.97 -11.09 -1.36
N TYR A 117 -2.84 -10.39 -1.17
CA TYR A 117 -1.99 -9.94 -2.27
C TYR A 117 -1.13 -11.06 -2.86
N VAL A 118 -0.81 -12.09 -2.06
CA VAL A 118 -0.07 -13.29 -2.48
C VAL A 118 -0.71 -14.49 -1.81
N ILE A 119 -1.20 -15.44 -2.60
CA ILE A 119 -1.64 -16.74 -2.12
C ILE A 119 -0.78 -17.86 -2.72
N GLN A 120 -0.87 -19.07 -2.16
CA GLN A 120 -0.06 -20.21 -2.61
C GLN A 120 -0.26 -20.54 -4.10
N ASP A 121 -1.49 -20.36 -4.60
CA ASP A 121 -1.84 -20.57 -6.01
C ASP A 121 -1.08 -19.62 -6.97
N ASP A 122 -0.56 -18.50 -6.46
CA ASP A 122 0.22 -17.56 -7.27
C ASP A 122 1.68 -18.02 -7.45
N TYR A 123 2.18 -18.94 -6.61
CA TYR A 123 3.59 -19.33 -6.59
C TYR A 123 4.11 -19.83 -7.94
N PRO A 124 3.40 -20.70 -8.69
CA PRO A 124 3.88 -21.16 -10.00
C PRO A 124 4.05 -20.01 -11.00
N THR A 125 3.13 -19.05 -11.01
CA THR A 125 3.22 -17.86 -11.87
C THR A 125 4.37 -16.95 -11.45
N ILE A 126 4.57 -16.75 -10.14
CA ILE A 126 5.68 -15.96 -9.61
C ILE A 126 7.02 -16.61 -9.98
N GLN A 127 7.16 -17.92 -9.77
CA GLN A 127 8.39 -18.66 -10.08
C GLN A 127 8.70 -18.69 -11.58
N LYS A 128 7.68 -18.65 -12.44
CA LYS A 128 7.87 -18.50 -13.89
C LYS A 128 8.62 -17.20 -14.25
N TRP A 129 8.29 -16.10 -13.57
CA TRP A 129 8.88 -14.79 -13.84
C TRP A 129 10.13 -14.50 -13.01
N PHE A 130 10.28 -15.18 -11.88
CA PHE A 130 11.43 -15.07 -10.97
C PHE A 130 11.98 -16.47 -10.63
N PRO A 131 12.75 -17.12 -11.53
CA PRO A 131 13.17 -18.51 -11.34
C PRO A 131 14.04 -18.74 -10.09
N ASN A 132 14.79 -17.72 -9.66
CA ASN A 132 15.69 -17.76 -8.50
C ASN A 132 15.05 -17.17 -7.23
N ILE A 133 13.72 -17.18 -7.13
CA ILE A 133 13.00 -16.61 -6.00
C ILE A 133 13.01 -17.53 -4.77
N LYS A 134 13.32 -16.96 -3.61
CA LYS A 134 13.03 -17.57 -2.29
C LYS A 134 11.71 -16.98 -1.79
N ILE A 135 10.74 -17.83 -1.47
CA ILE A 135 9.43 -17.39 -0.93
C ILE A 135 9.39 -17.69 0.56
N LYS A 136 9.02 -16.70 1.37
CA LYS A 136 8.83 -16.80 2.82
C LYS A 136 7.45 -16.26 3.18
N CYS A 137 6.70 -17.05 3.95
CA CYS A 137 5.39 -16.68 4.46
C CYS A 137 5.50 -16.41 5.97
N ILE A 138 5.06 -15.24 6.40
CA ILE A 138 4.81 -14.94 7.81
C ILE A 138 3.36 -15.32 8.10
N ALA A 139 3.13 -16.47 8.75
CA ALA A 139 1.80 -17.09 8.83
C ALA A 139 0.72 -16.14 9.39
N GLU A 140 1.05 -15.41 10.45
CA GLU A 140 0.12 -14.47 11.09
C GLU A 140 0.15 -13.06 10.47
N GLY A 141 0.99 -12.84 9.48
CA GLY A 141 1.20 -11.55 8.84
C GLY A 141 0.09 -11.19 7.87
N ASN A 142 -0.26 -9.90 7.81
CA ASN A 142 -1.11 -9.31 6.78
C ASN A 142 -0.26 -8.50 5.78
N HIS A 143 -0.88 -7.64 4.98
CA HIS A 143 -0.15 -6.78 4.03
C HIS A 143 0.88 -5.84 4.67
N TYR A 144 0.63 -5.46 5.93
CA TYR A 144 1.51 -4.62 6.74
C TYR A 144 2.46 -5.45 7.60
N LEU A 145 2.83 -6.67 7.19
CA LEU A 145 3.74 -7.55 7.93
C LEU A 145 5.06 -6.86 8.30
N HIS A 146 5.54 -5.92 7.49
CA HIS A 146 6.76 -5.16 7.76
C HIS A 146 6.61 -4.18 8.95
N ILE A 147 5.38 -3.85 9.34
CA ILE A 147 5.04 -3.01 10.50
C ILE A 147 4.60 -3.90 11.68
N LEU A 148 3.69 -4.86 11.42
CA LEU A 148 3.03 -5.64 12.46
C LEU A 148 3.81 -6.90 12.88
N ASN A 149 4.65 -7.44 12.00
CA ASN A 149 5.50 -8.62 12.23
C ASN A 149 6.97 -8.26 12.06
N GLN A 150 7.35 -7.07 12.55
CA GLN A 150 8.64 -6.45 12.28
C GLN A 150 9.86 -7.34 12.59
N ASN A 151 9.86 -8.04 13.72
CA ASN A 151 11.00 -8.88 14.13
C ASN A 151 11.25 -10.01 13.13
N GLU A 152 10.21 -10.79 12.82
CA GLU A 152 10.28 -11.90 11.87
C GLU A 152 10.59 -11.41 10.45
N PHE A 153 9.97 -10.30 10.03
CA PHE A 153 10.26 -9.66 8.75
C PHE A 153 11.73 -9.25 8.64
N LEU A 154 12.29 -8.59 9.67
CA LEU A 154 13.69 -8.17 9.69
C LEU A 154 14.65 -9.35 9.68
N GLU A 155 14.37 -10.40 10.44
CA GLU A 155 15.19 -11.62 10.43
C GLU A 155 15.27 -12.24 9.03
N ILE A 156 14.12 -12.38 8.35
CA ILE A 156 14.05 -12.92 6.99
C ILE A 156 14.84 -12.05 6.01
N VAL A 157 14.62 -10.73 6.03
CA VAL A 157 15.24 -9.80 5.09
C VAL A 157 16.75 -9.69 5.32
N THR A 158 17.19 -9.57 6.57
CA THR A 158 18.62 -9.47 6.90
C THR A 158 19.37 -10.75 6.56
N SER A 159 18.78 -11.92 6.84
CA SER A 159 19.34 -13.21 6.43
C SER A 159 19.51 -13.31 4.92
N PHE A 160 18.56 -12.78 4.14
CA PHE A 160 18.66 -12.74 2.69
C PHE A 160 19.75 -11.80 2.19
N ILE A 161 19.83 -10.58 2.75
CA ILE A 161 20.82 -9.57 2.35
C ILE A 161 22.24 -10.03 2.67
N ASN A 162 22.44 -10.66 3.83
CA ASN A 162 23.77 -11.08 4.30
C ASN A 162 24.18 -12.47 3.80
N SER A 163 23.35 -13.15 3.01
CA SER A 163 23.72 -14.45 2.44
C SER A 163 24.64 -14.27 1.23
N ASP A 164 25.81 -14.90 1.28
CA ASP A 164 26.87 -14.86 0.23
C ASP A 164 26.53 -15.65 -1.05
N GLU A 165 25.27 -16.08 -1.22
CA GLU A 165 24.77 -16.70 -2.46
C GLU A 165 24.34 -15.67 -3.51
#